data_AF-A0A7S4P426-F1
#
_entry.id   AF-A0A7S4P426-F1
#
_cell.length_a   1.000
_cell.length_b   1.000
_cell.length_c   1.000
_cell.angle_alpha   90.00
_cell.angle_beta   90.00
_cell.angle_gamma   90.00
#
_symmetry.space_group_name_H-M   'P 1'
#
loop_
_entity.id
_entity.type
_entity.pdbx_description
1 polymer ?
#
loop_
_entity_poly.entity_id
_entity_poly.type
_entity_poly.pdbx_seq_one_letter_code
_entity_poly.pdbx_strand_id
1 'polypeptide(L)'
;MFVNPRTGKTNQECAASQWQKNSARQISLSDFVGTYLFYKRPVGLKHYKELRPRIACDFSPEMSVEKFTANNKYFTNKNIDKWFTKNMLSYAFNEGVFFKSSTSRPVKNYFSPPFGGVPLTPKKCDIEETVFMTHDIGHHLVPDLIVNFSSPGHSPSSVDSVVHLHVYVAWRMISEATTMIFADMFYADSLVTSDPELEKGVDRRIFGLWKVLDLKKEGLDTEEKLALMKKIWRANVHYAVLGDDSDFRGMVIEGEKGEEGIKNFKNHFEKFFIGDHNWTYKNYNNMTNSDSSYPRWVDLVGAEIFEKKCDLFLLDDVVHKLRNGGSDLSSFTGVLDSVFDYIFEHRLKPAALFNVENMISAQDRTAKAFTRYIVGNLSFYSKFYDLVGVPERFKALKDAALTQDLTNAGVRDKIRFQFEADVRYVWSMGCISTVAAANCCSLTSIFPPFYIKYGYDKWKSTAEIVKDLYG
;
A
#
# COMPACT_ATOMS: atom_id res chain seq x y z
N MET A 1 -3.37 -23.44 40.16
CA MET A 1 -3.03 -22.76 38.89
C MET A 1 -3.68 -21.38 38.93
N PHE A 2 -2.95 -20.28 38.74
CA PHE A 2 -3.54 -18.94 38.85
C PHE A 2 -4.42 -18.65 37.63
N VAL A 3 -5.73 -18.50 37.86
CA VAL A 3 -6.72 -18.08 36.87
C VAL A 3 -6.81 -16.56 36.90
N ASN A 4 -6.65 -15.92 35.74
CA ASN A 4 -6.89 -14.49 35.63
C ASN A 4 -8.42 -14.27 35.72
N PRO A 5 -8.93 -13.60 36.76
CA PRO A 5 -10.37 -13.44 36.97
C PRO A 5 -11.04 -12.62 35.86
N ARG A 6 -10.27 -11.86 35.07
CA ARG A 6 -10.79 -11.06 33.95
C ARG A 6 -10.94 -11.86 32.65
N THR A 7 -10.16 -12.92 32.45
CA THR A 7 -10.18 -13.72 31.22
C THR A 7 -10.74 -15.13 31.43
N GLY A 8 -10.92 -15.55 32.67
CA GLY A 8 -11.31 -16.92 33.03
C GLY A 8 -10.24 -17.97 32.70
N LYS A 9 -9.07 -17.57 32.18
CA LYS A 9 -7.99 -18.45 31.73
C LYS A 9 -6.83 -18.46 32.74
N THR A 10 -6.20 -19.61 32.88
CA THR A 10 -4.95 -19.80 33.62
C THR A 10 -3.79 -19.07 32.93
N ASN A 11 -2.71 -18.81 33.66
CA ASN A 11 -1.50 -18.24 33.06
C ASN A 11 -0.92 -19.10 31.91
N GLN A 12 -1.06 -20.42 32.00
CA GLN A 12 -0.58 -21.36 30.98
C GLN A 12 -1.47 -21.31 29.73
N GLU A 13 -2.79 -21.24 29.90
CA GLU A 13 -3.74 -21.02 28.80
C GLU A 13 -3.60 -19.63 28.18
N CYS A 14 -3.26 -18.59 28.96
CA CYS A 14 -2.99 -17.26 28.42
C CYS A 14 -1.67 -17.22 27.63
N ALA A 15 -0.65 -17.97 28.05
CA ALA A 15 0.62 -18.09 27.33
C ALA A 15 0.47 -18.91 26.02
N ALA A 16 -0.41 -19.91 26.02
CA ALA A 16 -0.76 -20.72 24.84
C ALA A 16 -1.85 -20.09 23.97
N SER A 17 -2.47 -18.98 24.39
CA SER A 17 -3.49 -18.30 23.60
C SER A 17 -2.89 -17.37 22.55
N GLN A 18 -3.65 -17.13 21.49
CA GLN A 18 -3.47 -16.12 20.43
C GLN A 18 -3.13 -14.69 20.94
N TRP A 19 -3.34 -14.40 22.22
CA TRP A 19 -3.02 -13.09 22.83
C TRP A 19 -1.60 -12.95 23.35
N GLN A 20 -0.99 -14.06 23.79
CA GLN A 20 0.21 -14.13 24.62
C GLN A 20 0.25 -13.11 25.78
N LYS A 21 0.08 -13.56 27.03
CA LYS A 21 0.22 -12.68 28.20
C LYS A 21 1.61 -12.01 28.22
N ASN A 22 1.65 -10.68 28.17
CA ASN A 22 2.89 -9.93 28.30
C ASN A 22 3.42 -10.00 29.74
N SER A 23 4.66 -10.46 29.89
CA SER A 23 5.38 -10.44 31.17
C SER A 23 5.76 -9.02 31.58
N ALA A 24 5.99 -8.79 32.87
CA ALA A 24 6.48 -7.51 33.38
C ALA A 24 7.78 -7.06 32.67
N ARG A 25 8.66 -7.99 32.30
CA ARG A 25 9.89 -7.69 31.54
C ARG A 25 9.60 -7.18 30.13
N GLN A 26 8.63 -7.77 29.43
CA GLN A 26 8.19 -7.29 28.11
C GLN A 26 7.55 -5.90 28.21
N ILE A 27 6.80 -5.64 29.29
CA ILE A 27 6.22 -4.32 29.56
C ILE A 27 7.35 -3.30 29.77
N SER A 28 8.34 -3.57 30.63
CA SER A 28 9.47 -2.66 30.86
C SER A 28 10.31 -2.40 29.61
N LEU A 29 10.59 -3.43 28.79
CA LEU A 29 11.25 -3.24 27.49
C LEU A 29 10.39 -2.43 26.52
N SER A 30 9.08 -2.66 26.51
CA SER A 30 8.15 -1.87 25.72
C SER A 30 8.15 -0.41 26.17
N ASP A 31 8.19 -0.10 27.46
CA ASP A 31 8.22 1.28 27.96
C ASP A 31 9.54 1.98 27.60
N PHE A 32 10.66 1.26 27.65
CA PHE A 32 11.95 1.74 27.13
C PHE A 32 11.82 2.06 25.62
N VAL A 33 11.31 1.12 24.83
CA VAL A 33 11.07 1.33 23.39
C VAL A 33 10.13 2.51 23.13
N GLY A 34 9.08 2.66 23.94
CA GLY A 34 8.14 3.78 23.89
C GLY A 34 8.83 5.13 24.08
N THR A 35 9.81 5.17 24.98
CA THR A 35 10.59 6.38 25.26
C THR A 35 11.53 6.76 24.11
N TYR A 36 12.10 5.78 23.40
CA TYR A 36 13.18 6.03 22.43
C TYR A 36 12.80 5.87 20.95
N LEU A 37 11.69 5.22 20.62
CA LEU A 37 11.25 4.98 19.22
C LEU A 37 10.01 5.79 18.79
N PHE A 38 9.41 6.56 19.70
CA PHE A 38 8.37 7.54 19.37
C PHE A 38 9.00 8.88 19.01
N TYR A 39 8.39 9.56 18.03
CA TYR A 39 8.80 10.90 17.65
C TYR A 39 8.19 11.91 18.61
N LYS A 40 8.96 12.94 19.00
CA LYS A 40 8.46 14.03 19.85
C LYS A 40 7.29 14.78 19.22
N ARG A 41 7.22 14.79 17.89
CA ARG A 41 6.14 15.37 17.07
C ARG A 41 5.88 14.46 15.88
N PRO A 42 4.66 14.41 15.34
CA PRO A 42 4.37 13.70 14.11
C PRO A 42 5.31 14.16 12.97
N VAL A 43 5.88 13.21 12.22
CA VAL A 43 6.80 13.50 11.12
C VAL A 43 6.03 14.04 9.91
N GLY A 44 6.42 15.21 9.42
CA GLY A 44 5.88 15.81 8.19
C GLY A 44 6.94 15.89 7.08
N LEU A 45 6.57 16.56 6.00
CA LEU A 45 7.49 16.90 4.91
C LEU A 45 8.47 17.99 5.34
N LYS A 46 9.65 18.02 4.71
CA LYS A 46 10.69 18.99 5.03
C LYS A 46 10.41 20.33 4.36
N HIS A 47 9.90 20.31 3.12
CA HIS A 47 9.76 21.51 2.29
C HIS A 47 8.33 22.05 2.23
N TYR A 48 7.35 21.28 2.69
CA TYR A 48 5.93 21.66 2.73
C TYR A 48 5.41 21.75 4.17
N LYS A 49 5.75 22.87 4.84
CA LYS A 49 5.47 23.09 6.27
C LYS A 49 4.02 23.54 6.57
N GLU A 50 3.23 23.76 5.53
CA GLU A 50 1.79 23.98 5.58
C GLU A 50 1.04 22.71 6.01
N LEU A 51 1.57 21.53 5.67
CA LEU A 51 1.06 20.25 6.18
C LEU A 51 1.53 20.05 7.62
N ARG A 52 0.65 20.34 8.58
CA ARG A 52 0.93 20.27 10.01
C ARG A 52 0.12 19.16 10.69
N PRO A 53 0.54 17.89 10.55
CA PRO A 53 -0.17 16.77 11.15
C PRO A 53 -0.23 16.91 12.68
N ARG A 54 -1.45 16.85 13.23
CA ARG A 54 -1.68 16.85 14.69
C ARG A 54 -1.69 15.44 15.26
N ILE A 55 -2.12 14.49 14.44
CA ILE A 55 -2.23 13.06 14.73
C ILE A 55 -1.66 12.25 13.56
N ALA A 56 -1.55 10.93 13.71
CA ALA A 56 -0.99 10.06 12.67
C ALA A 56 -1.80 10.11 11.36
N CYS A 57 -3.13 9.99 11.43
CA CYS A 57 -4.03 10.08 10.28
C CYS A 57 -5.05 11.20 10.53
N ASP A 58 -4.84 12.37 9.91
CA ASP A 58 -5.65 13.57 10.11
C ASP A 58 -6.53 13.82 8.87
N PHE A 59 -7.85 13.85 9.09
CA PHE A 59 -8.88 14.01 8.04
C PHE A 59 -9.47 15.43 8.04
N SER A 60 -8.76 16.39 8.61
CA SER A 60 -9.11 17.81 8.52
C SER A 60 -8.88 18.35 7.11
N PRO A 61 -9.60 19.41 6.71
CA PRO A 61 -9.42 20.02 5.39
C PRO A 61 -7.99 20.48 5.10
N GLU A 62 -7.22 20.86 6.12
CA GLU A 62 -5.81 21.28 6.00
C GLU A 62 -4.87 20.12 5.65
N MET A 63 -5.29 18.88 5.92
CA MET A 63 -4.54 17.65 5.65
C MET A 63 -5.10 16.88 4.44
N SER A 64 -5.95 17.52 3.63
CA SER A 64 -6.48 16.95 2.39
C SER A 64 -5.37 16.83 1.34
N VAL A 65 -5.19 15.62 0.80
CA VAL A 65 -4.22 15.34 -0.28
C VAL A 65 -4.55 16.14 -1.53
N GLU A 66 -5.83 16.19 -1.91
CA GLU A 66 -6.29 16.97 -3.04
C GLU A 66 -6.07 18.47 -2.84
N LYS A 67 -6.38 19.00 -1.65
CA LYS A 67 -6.17 20.43 -1.37
C LYS A 67 -4.67 20.76 -1.46
N PHE A 68 -3.81 19.87 -0.98
CA PHE A 68 -2.37 20.03 -1.10
C PHE A 68 -1.93 20.03 -2.57
N THR A 69 -2.35 19.04 -3.37
CA THR A 69 -1.95 18.96 -4.78
C THR A 69 -2.51 20.12 -5.61
N ALA A 70 -3.73 20.57 -5.36
CA ALA A 70 -4.34 21.71 -6.03
C ALA A 70 -3.63 23.05 -5.75
N ASN A 71 -2.91 23.17 -4.63
CA ASN A 71 -2.17 24.38 -4.26
C ASN A 71 -0.65 24.26 -4.47
N ASN A 72 -0.17 23.09 -4.89
CA ASN A 72 1.25 22.84 -5.07
C ASN A 72 1.66 23.06 -6.52
N LYS A 73 2.61 23.98 -6.73
CA LYS A 73 3.08 24.40 -8.06
C LYS A 73 3.55 23.26 -8.98
N TYR A 74 4.05 22.15 -8.42
CA TYR A 74 4.51 21.01 -9.20
C TYR A 74 3.35 20.13 -9.67
N PHE A 75 2.31 19.98 -8.85
CA PHE A 75 1.09 19.26 -9.22
C PHE A 75 0.18 20.07 -10.15
N THR A 76 0.29 21.40 -10.15
CA THR A 76 -0.44 22.31 -11.05
C THR A 76 0.38 22.73 -12.27
N ASN A 77 1.43 22.00 -12.62
CA ASN A 77 2.28 22.35 -13.75
C ASN A 77 1.51 22.26 -15.08
N LYS A 78 1.88 23.09 -16.06
CA LYS A 78 1.16 23.20 -17.35
C LYS A 78 1.11 21.92 -18.19
N ASN A 79 1.99 20.95 -17.92
CA ASN A 79 2.08 19.69 -18.66
C ASN A 79 1.61 18.49 -17.84
N ILE A 80 0.95 18.69 -16.68
CA ILE A 80 0.49 17.59 -15.81
C ILE A 80 -0.41 16.58 -16.54
N ASP A 81 -1.09 17.02 -17.60
CA ASP A 81 -2.01 16.16 -18.38
C ASP A 81 -1.30 15.34 -19.47
N LYS A 82 0.01 15.57 -19.71
CA LYS A 82 0.76 14.99 -20.84
C LYS A 82 0.63 13.46 -20.91
N TRP A 83 0.71 12.78 -19.77
CA TRP A 83 0.63 11.32 -19.63
C TRP A 83 -0.57 10.89 -18.78
N PHE A 84 -1.69 11.61 -18.89
CA PHE A 84 -2.89 11.40 -18.08
C PHE A 84 -2.65 11.50 -16.56
N THR A 85 -1.56 12.14 -16.11
CA THR A 85 -1.18 12.13 -14.70
C THR A 85 -2.24 12.78 -13.82
N LYS A 86 -2.85 13.89 -14.25
CA LYS A 86 -3.98 14.49 -13.52
C LYS A 86 -5.19 13.58 -13.45
N ASN A 87 -5.54 12.86 -14.51
CA ASN A 87 -6.67 11.92 -14.52
C ASN A 87 -6.42 10.80 -13.51
N MET A 88 -5.22 10.22 -13.54
CA MET A 88 -4.82 9.17 -12.61
C MET A 88 -4.77 9.67 -11.16
N LEU A 89 -4.20 10.85 -10.89
CA LEU A 89 -4.24 11.47 -9.56
C LEU A 89 -5.68 11.71 -9.09
N SER A 90 -6.54 12.22 -9.97
CA SER A 90 -7.96 12.49 -9.66
C SER A 90 -8.73 11.21 -9.36
N TYR A 91 -8.46 10.15 -10.14
CA TYR A 91 -8.98 8.81 -9.88
C TYR A 91 -8.54 8.33 -8.50
N ALA A 92 -7.24 8.39 -8.19
CA ALA A 92 -6.74 8.03 -6.86
C ALA A 92 -7.39 8.87 -5.75
N PHE A 93 -7.61 10.18 -5.93
CA PHE A 93 -8.30 10.99 -4.92
C PHE A 93 -9.75 10.52 -4.70
N ASN A 94 -10.46 10.17 -5.78
CA ASN A 94 -11.82 9.62 -5.73
C ASN A 94 -11.91 8.28 -4.99
N GLU A 95 -10.81 7.54 -4.92
CA GLU A 95 -10.66 6.31 -4.15
C GLU A 95 -10.56 6.56 -2.64
N GLY A 96 -10.36 7.80 -2.18
CA GLY A 96 -10.27 8.14 -0.76
C GLY A 96 -8.85 7.99 -0.23
N VAL A 97 -7.96 8.84 -0.73
CA VAL A 97 -6.56 8.96 -0.27
C VAL A 97 -6.48 9.92 0.92
N PHE A 98 -5.62 9.63 1.89
CA PHE A 98 -5.34 10.50 3.03
C PHE A 98 -3.85 10.46 3.38
N PHE A 99 -3.33 11.52 4.01
CA PHE A 99 -1.95 11.53 4.51
C PHE A 99 -1.80 10.78 5.82
N LYS A 100 -0.67 10.09 5.97
CA LYS A 100 -0.21 9.48 7.21
C LYS A 100 1.10 10.12 7.66
N SER A 101 1.07 10.75 8.83
CA SER A 101 2.24 11.18 9.56
C SER A 101 2.74 10.09 10.50
N SER A 102 4.06 9.95 10.61
CA SER A 102 4.65 8.96 11.51
C SER A 102 4.74 9.50 12.94
N THR A 103 4.09 8.83 13.89
CA THR A 103 4.22 9.11 15.34
C THR A 103 5.23 8.18 16.03
N SER A 104 5.54 7.04 15.40
CA SER A 104 6.53 6.06 15.85
C SER A 104 7.22 5.39 14.67
N ARG A 105 8.34 4.69 14.91
CA ARG A 105 8.99 3.89 13.85
C ARG A 105 8.09 2.79 13.26
N PRO A 106 7.33 1.99 14.04
CA PRO A 106 6.40 1.02 13.46
C PRO A 106 5.34 1.65 12.54
N VAL A 107 4.72 2.77 12.95
CA VAL A 107 3.73 3.49 12.12
C VAL A 107 4.37 4.03 10.85
N LYS A 108 5.64 4.46 10.93
CA LYS A 108 6.42 4.89 9.76
C LYS A 108 6.57 3.78 8.73
N ASN A 109 6.93 2.58 9.17
CA ASN A 109 7.26 1.46 8.30
C ASN A 109 6.05 0.64 7.85
N TYR A 110 4.90 0.80 8.52
CA TYR A 110 3.66 0.14 8.08
C TYR A 110 3.11 0.86 6.85
N PHE A 111 3.16 0.21 5.69
CA PHE A 111 2.53 0.71 4.48
C PHE A 111 1.63 -0.37 3.90
N SER A 112 0.35 -0.07 3.85
CA SER A 112 -0.67 -0.80 3.11
C SER A 112 -1.52 0.29 2.47
N PRO A 113 -1.30 0.63 1.20
CA PRO A 113 -1.90 1.79 0.55
C PRO A 113 -3.39 1.99 0.87
N PRO A 114 -4.28 0.99 0.74
CA PRO A 114 -5.70 1.23 1.00
C PRO A 114 -5.99 1.65 2.44
N PHE A 115 -5.25 1.17 3.44
CA PHE A 115 -5.57 1.36 4.86
C PHE A 115 -4.62 2.28 5.63
N GLY A 116 -3.40 2.44 5.12
CA GLY A 116 -2.30 3.12 5.79
C GLY A 116 -2.05 4.53 5.31
N GLY A 117 -2.71 4.97 4.23
CA GLY A 117 -2.56 6.30 3.66
C GLY A 117 -1.15 6.60 3.12
N VAL A 118 -1.01 7.79 2.54
CA VAL A 118 0.22 8.27 1.90
C VAL A 118 1.19 8.79 2.97
N PRO A 119 2.35 8.15 3.17
CA PRO A 119 3.29 8.54 4.21
C PRO A 119 3.94 9.91 3.90
N LEU A 120 3.95 10.81 4.88
CA LEU A 120 4.69 12.07 4.78
C LEU A 120 6.19 11.81 5.00
N THR A 121 6.91 11.53 3.91
CA THR A 121 8.33 11.18 3.93
C THR A 121 9.20 12.35 3.47
N PRO A 122 9.99 12.98 4.37
CA PRO A 122 10.83 14.10 3.97
C PRO A 122 11.97 13.66 3.03
N LYS A 123 12.28 14.49 2.01
CA LYS A 123 13.35 14.26 1.03
C LYS A 123 14.34 15.44 0.94
N LYS A 124 15.31 15.36 0.04
CA LYS A 124 16.41 16.33 -0.01
C LYS A 124 15.94 17.69 -0.51
N CYS A 125 15.09 17.70 -1.54
CA CYS A 125 14.43 18.87 -2.10
C CYS A 125 12.91 18.67 -2.23
N ASP A 126 12.22 19.75 -2.55
CA ASP A 126 10.77 19.84 -2.71
C ASP A 126 10.26 19.03 -3.91
N ILE A 127 11.04 18.97 -5.01
CA ILE A 127 10.74 18.13 -6.19
C ILE A 127 10.78 16.65 -5.83
N GLU A 128 11.88 16.17 -5.20
CA GLU A 128 12.00 14.77 -4.74
C GLU A 128 10.84 14.39 -3.82
N GLU A 129 10.38 15.30 -2.94
CA GLU A 129 9.20 15.06 -2.10
C GLU A 129 7.92 14.87 -2.93
N THR A 130 7.69 15.68 -3.98
CA THR A 130 6.50 15.49 -4.83
C THR A 130 6.56 14.25 -5.70
N VAL A 131 7.73 13.91 -6.26
CA VAL A 131 7.87 12.68 -7.07
C VAL A 131 7.64 11.46 -6.20
N PHE A 132 8.25 11.42 -5.01
CA PHE A 132 8.03 10.32 -4.07
C PHE A 132 6.59 10.26 -3.56
N MET A 133 5.94 11.41 -3.34
CA MET A 133 4.52 11.44 -3.00
C MET A 133 3.64 10.95 -4.15
N THR A 134 3.93 11.30 -5.39
CA THR A 134 3.22 10.79 -6.58
C THR A 134 3.34 9.28 -6.68
N HIS A 135 4.52 8.72 -6.37
CA HIS A 135 4.73 7.27 -6.27
C HIS A 135 3.80 6.67 -5.21
N ASP A 136 3.82 7.21 -3.98
CA ASP A 136 3.01 6.70 -2.87
C ASP A 136 1.49 6.83 -3.15
N ILE A 137 1.04 7.93 -3.76
CA ILE A 137 -0.34 8.12 -4.23
C ILE A 137 -0.69 7.08 -5.30
N GLY A 138 0.24 6.81 -6.21
CA GLY A 138 0.06 5.85 -7.31
C GLY A 138 -0.33 4.45 -6.81
N HIS A 139 0.10 4.03 -5.62
CA HIS A 139 -0.29 2.73 -5.08
C HIS A 139 -1.79 2.62 -4.78
N HIS A 140 -2.52 3.73 -4.70
CA HIS A 140 -3.98 3.70 -4.60
C HIS A 140 -4.67 3.41 -5.94
N LEU A 141 -3.95 3.50 -7.06
CA LEU A 141 -4.44 3.05 -8.37
C LEU A 141 -4.50 1.53 -8.42
N VAL A 142 -3.51 0.86 -7.84
CA VAL A 142 -3.40 -0.60 -7.74
C VAL A 142 -3.28 -0.97 -6.26
N PRO A 143 -4.38 -0.86 -5.48
CA PRO A 143 -4.36 -1.14 -4.05
C PRO A 143 -4.11 -2.62 -3.78
N ASP A 144 -3.61 -2.93 -2.59
CA ASP A 144 -3.35 -4.31 -2.15
C ASP A 144 -4.62 -5.17 -2.20
N LEU A 145 -4.46 -6.42 -2.62
CA LEU A 145 -5.52 -7.42 -2.51
C LEU A 145 -5.83 -7.74 -1.05
N ILE A 146 -7.11 -7.93 -0.75
CA ILE A 146 -7.58 -8.44 0.53
C ILE A 146 -7.54 -9.95 0.49
N VAL A 147 -6.66 -10.51 1.30
CA VAL A 147 -6.51 -11.96 1.42
C VAL A 147 -7.68 -12.54 2.21
N ASN A 148 -8.55 -13.29 1.55
CA ASN A 148 -9.81 -13.81 2.08
C ASN A 148 -9.91 -15.33 1.93
N PHE A 149 -9.01 -16.08 2.58
CA PHE A 149 -9.08 -17.55 2.53
C PHE A 149 -10.32 -18.06 3.28
N SER A 150 -11.45 -18.18 2.59
CA SER A 150 -12.74 -18.55 3.19
C SER A 150 -13.05 -20.04 3.09
N SER A 151 -12.18 -20.85 2.48
CA SER A 151 -12.46 -22.28 2.29
C SER A 151 -11.70 -23.17 3.29
N PRO A 152 -12.39 -23.93 4.16
CA PRO A 152 -11.78 -25.03 4.92
C PRO A 152 -11.25 -26.06 3.91
N GLY A 153 -9.94 -26.05 3.67
CA GLY A 153 -9.33 -26.84 2.58
C GLY A 153 -8.09 -26.20 1.94
N HIS A 154 -7.74 -24.95 2.29
CA HIS A 154 -6.43 -24.38 1.95
C HIS A 154 -5.33 -25.10 2.74
N SER A 155 -4.93 -26.29 2.27
CA SER A 155 -3.63 -26.84 2.63
C SER A 155 -2.57 -25.94 1.98
N PRO A 156 -1.55 -25.47 2.73
CA PRO A 156 -0.44 -24.68 2.19
C PRO A 156 0.26 -25.32 0.99
N SER A 157 0.12 -26.65 0.84
CA SER A 157 0.68 -27.48 -0.22
C SER A 157 -0.26 -27.81 -1.39
N SER A 158 -1.47 -27.24 -1.45
CA SER A 158 -2.39 -27.44 -2.58
C SER A 158 -1.97 -26.61 -3.79
N VAL A 159 -2.29 -27.09 -5.01
CA VAL A 159 -2.08 -26.32 -6.26
C VAL A 159 -2.79 -24.97 -6.20
N ASP A 160 -3.99 -24.92 -5.60
CA ASP A 160 -4.71 -23.67 -5.39
C ASP A 160 -3.92 -22.68 -4.51
N SER A 161 -3.28 -23.14 -3.44
CA SER A 161 -2.43 -22.30 -2.57
C SER A 161 -1.27 -21.64 -3.32
N VAL A 162 -0.66 -22.36 -4.28
CA VAL A 162 0.43 -21.82 -5.12
C VAL A 162 -0.07 -20.74 -6.06
N VAL A 163 -1.23 -20.96 -6.70
CA VAL A 163 -1.82 -19.94 -7.60
C VAL A 163 -2.18 -18.67 -6.83
N HIS A 164 -2.75 -18.78 -5.64
CA HIS A 164 -3.07 -17.61 -4.80
C HIS A 164 -1.79 -16.84 -4.39
N LEU A 165 -0.72 -17.56 -4.03
CA LEU A 165 0.58 -16.95 -3.77
C LEU A 165 1.10 -16.19 -5.00
N HIS A 166 1.10 -16.83 -6.17
CA HIS A 166 1.58 -16.23 -7.41
C HIS A 166 0.78 -14.98 -7.78
N VAL A 167 -0.56 -15.02 -7.71
CA VAL A 167 -1.42 -13.88 -7.98
C VAL A 167 -1.17 -12.75 -6.99
N TYR A 168 -1.08 -13.04 -5.69
CA TYR A 168 -0.80 -12.03 -4.68
C TYR A 168 0.55 -11.36 -4.87
N VAL A 169 1.61 -12.14 -5.13
CA VAL A 169 2.96 -11.63 -5.36
C VAL A 169 3.00 -10.79 -6.64
N ALA A 170 2.48 -11.31 -7.74
CA ALA A 170 2.43 -10.59 -9.02
C ALA A 170 1.70 -9.25 -8.85
N TRP A 171 0.54 -9.25 -8.20
CA TRP A 171 -0.25 -8.03 -7.97
C TRP A 171 0.53 -6.96 -7.21
N ARG A 172 1.14 -7.34 -6.08
CA ARG A 172 1.92 -6.42 -5.24
C ARG A 172 3.15 -5.88 -5.96
N MET A 173 3.88 -6.74 -6.68
CA MET A 173 5.04 -6.30 -7.44
C MET A 173 4.67 -5.43 -8.66
N ILE A 174 3.54 -5.71 -9.32
CA ILE A 174 3.00 -4.84 -10.38
C ILE A 174 2.64 -3.47 -9.81
N SER A 175 2.05 -3.39 -8.61
CA SER A 175 1.78 -2.10 -7.94
C SER A 175 3.07 -1.27 -7.77
N GLU A 176 4.15 -1.88 -7.28
CA GLU A 176 5.47 -1.20 -7.18
C GLU A 176 6.04 -0.79 -8.54
N ALA A 177 6.05 -1.71 -9.50
CA ALA A 177 6.62 -1.47 -10.82
C ALA A 177 5.85 -0.37 -11.57
N THR A 178 4.53 -0.32 -11.46
CA THR A 178 3.70 0.66 -12.19
C THR A 178 3.76 2.05 -11.57
N THR A 179 3.82 2.15 -10.23
CA THR A 179 3.95 3.42 -9.51
C THR A 179 5.29 4.09 -9.73
N MET A 180 6.36 3.31 -9.81
CA MET A 180 7.68 3.81 -10.16
C MET A 180 7.70 4.46 -11.55
N ILE A 181 7.12 3.81 -12.59
CA ILE A 181 7.03 4.42 -13.92
C ILE A 181 6.10 5.64 -13.93
N PHE A 182 4.97 5.56 -13.21
CA PHE A 182 4.02 6.66 -13.10
C PHE A 182 4.66 7.92 -12.52
N ALA A 183 5.42 7.80 -11.44
CA ALA A 183 6.04 8.92 -10.76
C ALA A 183 7.34 9.38 -11.42
N ASP A 184 8.28 8.46 -11.64
CA ASP A 184 9.64 8.78 -12.02
C ASP A 184 9.86 8.88 -13.54
N MET A 185 8.87 8.46 -14.35
CA MET A 185 8.87 8.70 -15.79
C MET A 185 7.76 9.67 -16.19
N PHE A 186 6.48 9.30 -16.03
CA PHE A 186 5.38 10.08 -16.59
C PHE A 186 5.18 11.43 -15.89
N TYR A 187 5.12 11.44 -14.56
CA TYR A 187 5.02 12.68 -13.80
C TYR A 187 6.32 13.50 -13.88
N ALA A 188 7.49 12.86 -13.75
CA ALA A 188 8.78 13.52 -13.93
C ALA A 188 8.91 14.20 -15.31
N ASP A 189 8.45 13.55 -16.38
CA ASP A 189 8.44 14.13 -17.74
C ASP A 189 7.53 15.35 -17.84
N SER A 190 6.38 15.35 -17.14
CA SER A 190 5.51 16.54 -17.04
C SER A 190 6.22 17.73 -16.37
N LEU A 191 7.00 17.46 -15.31
CA LEU A 191 7.76 18.48 -14.59
C LEU A 191 8.87 19.05 -15.47
N VAL A 192 9.72 18.18 -16.02
CA VAL A 192 10.87 18.58 -16.86
C VAL A 192 10.43 19.26 -18.15
N THR A 193 9.31 18.83 -18.76
CA THR A 193 8.72 19.52 -19.93
C THR A 193 8.22 20.93 -19.55
N SER A 194 7.73 21.09 -18.31
CA SER A 194 7.25 22.40 -17.83
C SER A 194 8.38 23.37 -17.54
N ASP A 195 9.45 22.88 -16.93
CA ASP A 195 10.68 23.60 -16.61
C ASP A 195 11.87 22.62 -16.61
N PRO A 196 12.79 22.71 -17.60
CA PRO A 196 13.95 21.82 -17.69
C PRO A 196 14.88 21.84 -16.48
N GLU A 197 14.90 22.92 -15.69
CA GLU A 197 15.75 23.01 -14.48
C GLU A 197 15.31 22.01 -13.40
N LEU A 198 14.07 21.55 -13.44
CA LEU A 198 13.52 20.57 -12.49
C LEU A 198 14.14 19.17 -12.63
N GLU A 199 14.86 18.89 -13.72
CA GLU A 199 15.58 17.62 -13.90
C GLU A 199 16.61 17.37 -12.77
N LYS A 200 17.10 18.42 -12.11
CA LYS A 200 18.02 18.29 -10.97
C LYS A 200 17.36 17.64 -9.74
N GLY A 201 16.04 17.67 -9.66
CA GLY A 201 15.25 17.13 -8.55
C GLY A 201 14.57 15.79 -8.82
N VAL A 202 14.68 15.23 -10.03
CA VAL A 202 14.15 13.90 -10.37
C VAL A 202 15.26 12.84 -10.29
N ASP A 203 14.90 11.57 -10.09
CA ASP A 203 15.88 10.50 -10.04
C ASP A 203 16.48 10.22 -11.44
N ARG A 204 17.71 10.70 -11.65
CA ARG A 204 18.43 10.57 -12.91
C ARG A 204 18.70 9.14 -13.36
N ARG A 205 18.52 8.13 -12.50
CA ARG A 205 18.78 6.72 -12.85
C ARG A 205 17.59 6.09 -13.56
N ILE A 206 16.37 6.43 -13.16
CA ILE A 206 15.14 5.99 -13.82
C ILE A 206 14.68 6.99 -14.87
N PHE A 207 14.69 8.28 -14.59
CA PHE A 207 14.41 9.30 -15.60
C PHE A 207 15.49 9.30 -16.69
N GLY A 208 16.71 8.87 -16.36
CA GLY A 208 17.77 8.60 -17.34
C GLY A 208 17.39 7.52 -18.35
N LEU A 209 16.81 6.40 -17.89
CA LEU A 209 16.27 5.36 -18.77
C LEU A 209 15.16 5.93 -19.67
N TRP A 210 14.22 6.70 -19.11
CA TRP A 210 13.14 7.35 -19.87
C TRP A 210 13.64 8.20 -21.05
N LYS A 211 14.75 8.91 -20.87
CA LYS A 211 15.34 9.78 -21.91
C LYS A 211 15.97 9.01 -23.06
N VAL A 212 16.40 7.77 -22.83
CA VAL A 212 17.02 6.93 -23.86
C VAL A 212 16.04 5.96 -24.50
N LEU A 213 14.77 5.94 -24.10
CA LEU A 213 13.73 5.20 -24.82
C LEU A 213 13.43 5.88 -26.16
N ASP A 214 13.58 5.15 -27.26
CA ASP A 214 13.25 5.54 -28.63
C ASP A 214 11.73 5.44 -28.87
N LEU A 215 11.01 6.42 -28.33
CA LEU A 215 9.56 6.45 -28.36
C LEU A 215 9.08 7.67 -29.14
N LYS A 216 8.05 7.49 -29.97
CA LYS A 216 7.29 8.61 -30.54
C LYS A 216 6.52 9.28 -29.41
N LYS A 217 7.03 10.40 -28.87
CA LYS A 217 6.42 11.10 -27.72
C LYS A 217 5.51 12.25 -28.11
N GLU A 218 5.51 12.66 -29.37
CA GLU A 218 4.77 13.81 -29.87
C GLU A 218 3.63 13.40 -30.79
N GLY A 219 2.50 14.13 -30.73
CA GLY A 219 1.36 13.92 -31.62
C GLY A 219 0.58 12.63 -31.41
N LEU A 220 0.87 11.86 -30.35
CA LEU A 220 0.12 10.64 -30.02
C LEU A 220 -1.33 10.97 -29.68
N ASP A 221 -2.27 10.24 -30.28
CA ASP A 221 -3.65 10.26 -29.85
C ASP A 221 -3.85 9.54 -28.50
N THR A 222 -5.10 9.46 -28.04
CA THR A 222 -5.42 8.85 -26.74
C THR A 222 -5.12 7.35 -26.71
N GLU A 223 -5.43 6.62 -27.78
CA GLU A 223 -5.24 5.17 -27.84
C GLU A 223 -3.76 4.82 -28.01
N GLU A 224 -3.05 5.52 -28.88
CA GLU A 224 -1.61 5.36 -29.08
C GLU A 224 -0.82 5.65 -27.79
N LYS A 225 -1.21 6.70 -27.06
CA LYS A 225 -0.60 7.04 -25.77
C LYS A 225 -0.86 5.97 -24.72
N LEU A 226 -2.09 5.45 -24.61
CA LEU A 226 -2.41 4.35 -23.70
C LEU A 226 -1.64 3.08 -24.05
N ALA A 227 -1.55 2.72 -25.33
CA ALA A 227 -0.80 1.57 -25.79
C ALA A 227 0.69 1.71 -25.45
N LEU A 228 1.26 2.90 -25.62
CA LEU A 228 2.63 3.20 -25.24
C LEU A 228 2.84 3.09 -23.72
N MET A 229 1.94 3.66 -22.91
CA MET A 229 2.01 3.54 -21.45
C MET A 229 1.92 2.08 -21.00
N LYS A 230 1.01 1.29 -21.59
CA LYS A 230 0.90 -0.15 -21.32
C LYS A 230 2.21 -0.87 -21.61
N LYS A 231 2.83 -0.59 -22.76
CA LYS A 231 4.11 -1.19 -23.17
C LYS A 231 5.22 -0.91 -22.17
N ILE A 232 5.35 0.34 -21.72
CA ILE A 232 6.41 0.77 -20.79
C ILE A 232 6.20 0.19 -19.39
N TRP A 233 4.95 0.19 -18.91
CA TRP A 233 4.63 -0.49 -17.65
C TRP A 233 4.92 -1.98 -17.71
N ARG A 234 4.52 -2.67 -18.80
CA ARG A 234 4.77 -4.11 -18.95
C ARG A 234 6.27 -4.43 -18.96
N ALA A 235 7.06 -3.66 -19.70
CA ALA A 235 8.52 -3.80 -19.71
C ALA A 235 9.13 -3.67 -18.31
N ASN A 236 8.65 -2.69 -17.53
CA ASN A 236 9.12 -2.52 -16.16
C ASN A 236 8.64 -3.62 -15.21
N VAL A 237 7.43 -4.15 -15.42
CA VAL A 237 6.91 -5.29 -14.67
C VAL A 237 7.75 -6.53 -14.94
N HIS A 238 8.05 -6.85 -16.20
CA HIS A 238 8.93 -7.98 -16.54
C HIS A 238 10.31 -7.82 -15.90
N TYR A 239 10.89 -6.63 -15.95
CA TYR A 239 12.17 -6.39 -15.30
C TYR A 239 12.10 -6.50 -13.77
N ALA A 240 11.16 -5.81 -13.14
CA ALA A 240 11.04 -5.78 -11.69
C ALA A 240 10.67 -7.14 -11.07
N VAL A 241 9.90 -7.96 -11.81
CA VAL A 241 9.36 -9.22 -11.31
C VAL A 241 10.15 -10.44 -11.76
N LEU A 242 10.76 -10.41 -12.96
CA LEU A 242 11.48 -11.56 -13.52
C LEU A 242 12.98 -11.28 -13.72
N GLY A 243 13.41 -10.02 -13.59
CA GLY A 243 14.76 -9.60 -13.97
C GLY A 243 14.99 -9.50 -15.48
N ASP A 244 13.93 -9.61 -16.29
CA ASP A 244 13.99 -9.59 -17.75
C ASP A 244 13.98 -8.14 -18.29
N ASP A 245 15.09 -7.72 -18.90
CA ASP A 245 15.25 -6.40 -19.50
C ASP A 245 15.06 -6.37 -21.02
N SER A 246 14.62 -7.48 -21.64
CA SER A 246 14.49 -7.62 -23.09
C SER A 246 13.55 -6.58 -23.73
N ASP A 247 12.41 -6.31 -23.10
CA ASP A 247 11.46 -5.30 -23.57
C ASP A 247 12.07 -3.89 -23.54
N PHE A 248 12.85 -3.56 -22.51
CA PHE A 248 13.56 -2.28 -22.46
C PHE A 248 14.64 -2.20 -23.53
N ARG A 249 15.41 -3.27 -23.74
CA ARG A 249 16.41 -3.33 -24.82
C ARG A 249 15.79 -3.09 -26.19
N GLY A 250 14.59 -3.63 -26.42
CA GLY A 250 13.83 -3.39 -27.65
C GLY A 250 13.21 -1.98 -27.77
N MET A 251 13.35 -1.13 -26.74
CA MET A 251 12.81 0.23 -26.72
C MET A 251 13.87 1.32 -26.57
N VAL A 252 15.12 1.01 -26.26
CA VAL A 252 16.17 2.04 -26.14
C VAL A 252 16.73 2.43 -27.50
N ILE A 253 17.22 3.66 -27.62
CA ILE A 253 18.04 4.10 -28.75
C ILE A 253 19.27 3.19 -28.89
N GLU A 254 19.64 2.88 -30.13
CA GLU A 254 20.82 2.06 -30.39
C GLU A 254 22.11 2.76 -29.95
N GLY A 255 23.07 1.96 -29.45
CA GLY A 255 24.41 2.40 -29.09
C GLY A 255 24.66 2.57 -27.58
N GLU A 256 25.82 3.12 -27.25
CA GLU A 256 26.37 3.16 -25.88
C GLU A 256 25.44 3.84 -24.87
N LYS A 257 24.74 4.91 -25.30
CA LYS A 257 23.83 5.66 -24.42
C LYS A 257 22.62 4.85 -23.97
N GLY A 258 22.04 4.03 -24.86
CA GLY A 258 20.90 3.16 -24.53
C GLY A 258 21.31 2.10 -23.50
N GLU A 259 22.45 1.45 -23.74
CA GLU A 259 23.01 0.43 -22.84
C GLU A 259 23.42 1.01 -21.47
N GLU A 260 24.00 2.21 -21.43
CA GLU A 260 24.32 2.90 -20.19
C GLU A 260 23.06 3.24 -19.38
N GLY A 261 21.99 3.68 -20.05
CA GLY A 261 20.69 3.95 -19.42
C GLY A 261 20.12 2.72 -18.72
N ILE A 262 20.09 1.56 -19.41
CA ILE A 262 19.66 0.29 -18.84
C ILE A 262 20.57 -0.10 -17.66
N LYS A 263 21.88 -0.07 -17.84
CA LYS A 263 22.84 -0.45 -16.79
C LYS A 263 22.68 0.39 -15.51
N ASN A 264 22.52 1.71 -15.65
CA ASN A 264 22.35 2.62 -14.52
C ASN A 264 21.05 2.36 -13.76
N PHE A 265 19.98 2.08 -14.49
CA PHE A 265 18.70 1.68 -13.92
C PHE A 265 18.83 0.37 -13.12
N LYS A 266 19.38 -0.67 -13.74
CA LYS A 266 19.56 -2.00 -13.12
C LYS A 266 20.38 -1.92 -11.83
N ASN A 267 21.55 -1.28 -11.89
CA ASN A 267 22.46 -1.12 -10.74
C ASN A 267 21.79 -0.43 -9.54
N HIS A 268 20.78 0.40 -9.79
CA HIS A 268 20.06 1.06 -8.72
C HIS A 268 18.91 0.23 -8.16
N PHE A 269 18.05 -0.30 -9.03
CA PHE A 269 16.74 -0.82 -8.66
C PHE A 269 16.68 -2.31 -8.36
N GLU A 270 17.61 -3.12 -8.89
CA GLU A 270 17.59 -4.58 -8.68
C GLU A 270 17.57 -4.96 -7.19
N LYS A 271 18.39 -4.30 -6.36
CA LYS A 271 18.42 -4.54 -4.91
C LYS A 271 17.12 -4.18 -4.18
N PHE A 272 16.32 -3.28 -4.74
CA PHE A 272 15.03 -2.90 -4.17
C PHE A 272 13.99 -3.96 -4.52
N PHE A 273 13.91 -4.38 -5.78
CA PHE A 273 13.01 -5.45 -6.23
C PHE A 273 13.25 -6.78 -5.51
N ILE A 274 14.51 -7.16 -5.26
CA ILE A 274 14.86 -8.31 -4.42
C ILE A 274 14.30 -8.14 -3.00
N GLY A 275 14.38 -6.94 -2.44
CA GLY A 275 13.80 -6.61 -1.14
C GLY A 275 12.28 -6.76 -1.15
N ASP A 276 11.64 -6.25 -2.19
CA ASP A 276 10.18 -6.21 -2.32
C ASP A 276 9.60 -7.61 -2.53
N HIS A 277 10.26 -8.49 -3.28
CA HIS A 277 9.92 -9.91 -3.37
C HIS A 277 9.94 -10.59 -2.00
N ASN A 278 11.06 -10.44 -1.28
CA ASN A 278 11.23 -11.00 0.06
C ASN A 278 10.17 -10.49 1.04
N TRP A 279 9.86 -9.20 0.98
CA TRP A 279 8.86 -8.57 1.83
C TRP A 279 7.44 -9.03 1.49
N THR A 280 7.11 -9.09 0.20
CA THR A 280 5.80 -9.52 -0.29
C THR A 280 5.54 -10.97 0.06
N TYR A 281 6.52 -11.85 -0.19
CA TYR A 281 6.44 -13.27 0.18
C TYR A 281 6.26 -13.47 1.69
N LYS A 282 7.02 -12.74 2.52
CA LYS A 282 6.89 -12.82 3.97
C LYS A 282 5.56 -12.27 4.47
N ASN A 283 5.04 -11.21 3.88
CA ASN A 283 3.71 -10.70 4.23
C ASN A 283 2.62 -11.71 3.87
N TYR A 284 2.69 -12.33 2.70
CA TYR A 284 1.78 -13.41 2.32
C TYR A 284 1.83 -14.54 3.37
N ASN A 285 3.04 -15.03 3.68
CA ASN A 285 3.24 -16.07 4.68
C ASN A 285 2.77 -15.67 6.08
N ASN A 286 2.92 -14.40 6.47
CA ASN A 286 2.41 -13.93 7.75
C ASN A 286 0.88 -13.92 7.78
N MET A 287 0.23 -13.58 6.67
CA MET A 287 -1.24 -13.60 6.59
C MET A 287 -1.78 -15.03 6.57
N THR A 288 -1.16 -15.93 5.81
CA THR A 288 -1.55 -17.35 5.73
C THR A 288 -1.29 -18.12 7.02
N ASN A 289 -0.18 -17.85 7.70
CA ASN A 289 0.19 -18.53 8.96
C ASN A 289 -0.35 -17.82 10.21
N SER A 290 -1.07 -16.70 10.08
CA SER A 290 -1.66 -16.01 11.23
C SER A 290 -2.74 -16.88 11.91
N ASP A 291 -2.84 -16.81 13.24
CA ASP A 291 -3.78 -17.55 14.11
C ASP A 291 -5.28 -17.24 13.80
N SER A 292 -5.78 -17.51 12.59
CA SER A 292 -7.14 -17.22 12.10
C SER A 292 -7.58 -15.74 12.09
N SER A 293 -6.74 -14.81 12.55
CA SER A 293 -7.10 -13.39 12.71
C SER A 293 -7.39 -12.67 11.39
N TYR A 294 -6.71 -13.03 10.30
CA TYR A 294 -6.91 -12.37 9.01
C TYR A 294 -8.22 -12.82 8.31
N PRO A 295 -8.51 -14.13 8.17
CA PRO A 295 -9.82 -14.58 7.70
C PRO A 295 -10.96 -14.06 8.57
N ARG A 296 -10.80 -14.10 9.91
CA ARG A 296 -11.80 -13.56 10.84
C ARG A 296 -12.05 -12.07 10.62
N TRP A 297 -11.04 -11.27 10.26
CA TRP A 297 -11.25 -9.85 9.96
C TRP A 297 -12.15 -9.66 8.75
N VAL A 298 -11.90 -10.43 7.68
CA VAL A 298 -12.73 -10.38 6.48
C VAL A 298 -14.16 -10.82 6.79
N ASP A 299 -14.34 -11.93 7.51
CA ASP A 299 -15.66 -12.44 7.90
C ASP A 299 -16.43 -11.45 8.78
N LEU A 300 -15.76 -10.87 9.77
CA LEU A 300 -16.37 -9.91 10.69
C LEU A 300 -16.79 -8.63 9.98
N VAL A 301 -15.95 -8.10 9.07
CA VAL A 301 -16.25 -6.88 8.32
C VAL A 301 -17.30 -7.13 7.24
N GLY A 302 -17.22 -8.26 6.54
CA GLY A 302 -18.04 -8.61 5.39
C GLY A 302 -17.29 -8.33 4.08
N ALA A 303 -17.16 -9.36 3.24
CA ALA A 303 -16.54 -9.31 1.91
C ALA A 303 -17.07 -8.15 1.05
N GLU A 304 -18.38 -7.94 1.08
CA GLU A 304 -19.08 -6.91 0.32
C GLU A 304 -18.68 -5.48 0.70
N ILE A 305 -18.22 -5.27 1.94
CA ILE A 305 -17.77 -3.95 2.39
C ILE A 305 -16.44 -3.59 1.70
N PHE A 306 -15.53 -4.54 1.55
CA PHE A 306 -14.25 -4.32 0.86
C PHE A 306 -14.49 -3.94 -0.60
N GLU A 307 -15.33 -4.68 -1.31
CA GLU A 307 -15.61 -4.39 -2.71
C GLU A 307 -16.45 -3.12 -2.87
N LYS A 308 -17.61 -3.01 -2.21
CA LYS A 308 -18.60 -1.97 -2.51
C LYS A 308 -18.33 -0.64 -1.84
N LYS A 309 -17.71 -0.64 -0.65
CA LYS A 309 -17.45 0.60 0.11
C LYS A 309 -16.00 1.05 0.04
N CYS A 310 -15.06 0.11 -0.10
CA CYS A 310 -13.65 0.42 -0.16
C CYS A 310 -13.05 0.31 -1.56
N ASP A 311 -13.75 -0.23 -2.56
CA ASP A 311 -13.20 -0.54 -3.90
C ASP A 311 -11.92 -1.37 -3.84
N LEU A 312 -11.92 -2.42 -3.01
CA LEU A 312 -10.79 -3.32 -2.83
C LEU A 312 -11.18 -4.72 -3.28
N PHE A 313 -10.30 -5.34 -4.05
CA PHE A 313 -10.52 -6.69 -4.55
C PHE A 313 -10.07 -7.73 -3.53
N LEU A 314 -10.86 -8.80 -3.45
CA LEU A 314 -10.53 -10.00 -2.71
C LEU A 314 -9.64 -10.90 -3.57
N LEU A 315 -8.65 -11.54 -2.95
CA LEU A 315 -7.69 -12.41 -3.64
C LEU A 315 -8.39 -13.58 -4.34
N ASP A 316 -9.29 -14.27 -3.63
CA ASP A 316 -10.00 -15.44 -4.17
C ASP A 316 -10.86 -15.05 -5.38
N ASP A 317 -11.50 -13.88 -5.35
CA ASP A 317 -12.31 -13.38 -6.46
C ASP A 317 -11.48 -13.06 -7.70
N VAL A 318 -10.29 -12.49 -7.52
CA VAL A 318 -9.35 -12.23 -8.62
C VAL A 318 -8.87 -13.55 -9.23
N VAL A 319 -8.48 -14.53 -8.39
CA VAL A 319 -8.07 -15.86 -8.87
C VAL A 319 -9.18 -16.54 -9.67
N HIS A 320 -10.43 -16.49 -9.18
CA HIS A 320 -11.58 -17.04 -9.89
C HIS A 320 -11.86 -16.32 -11.22
N LYS A 321 -11.78 -14.99 -11.25
CA LYS A 321 -11.96 -14.22 -12.50
C LYS A 321 -10.90 -14.57 -13.54
N LEU A 322 -9.63 -14.66 -13.15
CA LEU A 322 -8.54 -15.06 -14.06
C LEU A 322 -8.75 -16.49 -14.59
N ARG A 323 -9.08 -17.44 -13.70
CA ARG A 323 -9.33 -18.83 -14.08
C ARG A 323 -10.49 -18.97 -15.07
N ASN A 324 -11.61 -18.30 -14.78
CA ASN A 324 -12.80 -18.34 -15.64
C ASN A 324 -12.60 -17.56 -16.95
N GLY A 325 -11.67 -16.60 -16.97
CA GLY A 325 -11.28 -15.85 -18.17
C GLY A 325 -10.34 -16.60 -19.12
N GLY A 326 -9.90 -17.82 -18.77
CA GLY A 326 -8.97 -18.60 -19.58
C GLY A 326 -7.51 -18.12 -19.50
N SER A 327 -7.15 -17.37 -18.46
CA SER A 327 -5.78 -16.94 -18.19
C SER A 327 -4.83 -18.13 -17.97
N ASP A 328 -3.56 -17.97 -18.36
CA ASP A 328 -2.53 -18.95 -18.04
C ASP A 328 -2.13 -18.83 -16.56
N LEU A 329 -2.53 -19.83 -15.77
CA LEU A 329 -2.18 -19.92 -14.35
C LEU A 329 -1.23 -21.09 -14.06
N SER A 330 -0.61 -21.66 -15.10
CA SER A 330 0.24 -22.85 -15.00
C SER A 330 1.67 -22.55 -14.55
N SER A 331 2.13 -21.31 -14.71
CA SER A 331 3.47 -20.85 -14.36
C SER A 331 3.43 -19.45 -13.73
N PHE A 332 4.47 -19.06 -12.97
CA PHE A 332 4.54 -17.71 -12.39
C PHE A 332 4.55 -16.62 -13.47
N THR A 333 5.25 -16.83 -14.60
CA THR A 333 5.26 -15.90 -15.74
C THR A 333 3.88 -15.76 -16.37
N GLY A 334 3.17 -16.87 -16.63
CA GLY A 334 1.81 -16.83 -17.15
C GLY A 334 0.83 -16.09 -16.22
N VAL A 335 0.97 -16.32 -14.90
CA VAL A 335 0.20 -15.59 -13.88
C VAL A 335 0.54 -14.10 -13.93
N LEU A 336 1.83 -13.73 -14.01
CA LEU A 336 2.27 -12.35 -14.06
C LEU A 336 1.62 -11.58 -15.20
N ASP A 337 1.69 -12.13 -16.41
CA ASP A 337 1.09 -11.53 -17.60
C ASP A 337 -0.41 -11.37 -17.47
N SER A 338 -1.08 -12.42 -16.99
CA SER A 338 -2.53 -12.43 -16.79
C SER A 338 -2.98 -11.39 -15.75
N VAL A 339 -2.25 -11.28 -14.64
CA VAL A 339 -2.50 -10.30 -13.59
C VAL A 339 -2.22 -8.88 -14.08
N PHE A 340 -1.15 -8.68 -14.86
CA PHE A 340 -0.84 -7.37 -15.45
C PHE A 340 -1.96 -6.91 -16.39
N ASP A 341 -2.41 -7.75 -17.31
CA ASP A 341 -3.47 -7.41 -18.24
C ASP A 341 -4.80 -7.13 -17.51
N TYR A 342 -5.10 -7.90 -16.45
CA TYR A 342 -6.25 -7.62 -15.58
C TYR A 342 -6.14 -6.26 -14.87
N ILE A 343 -5.00 -5.97 -14.23
CA ILE A 343 -4.76 -4.68 -13.55
C ILE A 343 -4.84 -3.52 -14.55
N PHE A 344 -4.29 -3.70 -15.75
CA PHE A 344 -4.31 -2.66 -16.76
C PHE A 344 -5.75 -2.32 -17.17
N GLU A 345 -6.56 -3.32 -17.54
CA GLU A 345 -7.93 -3.09 -18.00
C GLU A 345 -8.88 -2.63 -16.90
N HIS A 346 -8.70 -3.10 -15.65
CA HIS A 346 -9.63 -2.82 -14.56
C HIS A 346 -9.21 -1.68 -13.63
N ARG A 347 -7.95 -1.24 -13.66
CA ARG A 347 -7.42 -0.19 -12.77
C ARG A 347 -6.73 0.93 -13.54
N LEU A 348 -5.66 0.63 -14.26
CA LEU A 348 -4.78 1.66 -14.83
C LEU A 348 -5.42 2.41 -16.01
N LYS A 349 -6.03 1.69 -16.96
CA LYS A 349 -6.72 2.30 -18.11
C LYS A 349 -7.94 3.12 -17.68
N PRO A 350 -8.83 2.63 -16.79
CA PRO A 350 -9.89 3.46 -16.22
C PRO A 350 -9.38 4.73 -15.53
N ALA A 351 -8.27 4.63 -14.78
CA ALA A 351 -7.66 5.80 -14.13
C ALA A 351 -7.08 6.80 -15.14
N ALA A 352 -6.43 6.34 -16.19
CA ALA A 352 -5.89 7.19 -17.25
C ALA A 352 -7.00 7.91 -18.04
N LEU A 353 -8.12 7.23 -18.28
CA LEU A 353 -9.28 7.77 -18.99
C LEU A 353 -10.30 8.46 -18.07
N PHE A 354 -9.99 8.61 -16.78
CA PHE A 354 -10.91 9.20 -15.81
C PHE A 354 -11.22 10.66 -16.17
N ASN A 355 -12.51 10.98 -16.36
CA ASN A 355 -12.94 12.36 -16.51
C ASN A 355 -12.93 13.07 -15.15
N VAL A 356 -12.08 14.08 -15.01
CA VAL A 356 -11.93 14.90 -13.79
C VAL A 356 -13.23 15.60 -13.39
N GLU A 357 -14.17 15.81 -14.32
CA GLU A 357 -15.50 16.36 -14.01
C GLU A 357 -16.37 15.38 -13.22
N ASN A 358 -16.06 14.07 -13.26
CA ASN A 358 -16.73 13.02 -12.48
C ASN A 358 -16.16 12.89 -11.05
N MET A 359 -15.34 13.83 -10.60
CA MET A 359 -14.87 13.84 -9.21
C MET A 359 -16.05 14.00 -8.25
N ILE A 360 -16.10 13.14 -7.22
CA ILE A 360 -17.13 13.24 -6.16
C ILE A 360 -16.89 14.50 -5.31
N SER A 361 -17.71 14.77 -4.30
CA SER A 361 -17.43 15.93 -3.44
C SER A 361 -16.17 15.71 -2.59
N ALA A 362 -15.53 16.79 -2.14
CA ALA A 362 -14.38 16.69 -1.22
C ALA A 362 -14.78 16.02 0.11
N GLN A 363 -16.02 16.24 0.55
CA GLN A 363 -16.60 15.59 1.73
C GLN A 363 -16.75 14.08 1.51
N ASP A 364 -17.21 13.64 0.34
CA ASP A 364 -17.35 12.22 0.01
C ASP A 364 -16.00 11.52 -0.13
N ARG A 365 -14.99 12.18 -0.73
CA ARG A 365 -13.62 11.66 -0.73
C ARG A 365 -13.08 11.49 0.69
N THR A 366 -13.30 12.48 1.54
CA THR A 366 -12.89 12.40 2.96
C THR A 366 -13.62 11.27 3.68
N ALA A 367 -14.91 11.08 3.42
CA ALA A 367 -15.70 9.98 3.96
C ALA A 367 -15.17 8.62 3.50
N LYS A 368 -14.89 8.44 2.19
CA LYS A 368 -14.26 7.22 1.65
C LYS A 368 -12.90 6.94 2.27
N ALA A 369 -12.05 7.96 2.38
CA ALA A 369 -10.74 7.84 3.01
C ALA A 369 -10.86 7.37 4.48
N PHE A 370 -11.81 7.94 5.22
CA PHE A 370 -12.07 7.55 6.60
C PHE A 370 -12.65 6.12 6.69
N THR A 371 -13.55 5.74 5.78
CA THR A 371 -14.08 4.37 5.68
C THR A 371 -12.95 3.36 5.53
N ARG A 372 -12.03 3.60 4.60
CA ARG A 372 -10.86 2.73 4.41
C ARG A 372 -10.01 2.66 5.67
N TYR A 373 -9.66 3.81 6.25
CA TYR A 373 -8.91 3.88 7.51
C TYR A 373 -9.58 3.05 8.62
N ILE A 374 -10.88 3.24 8.86
CA ILE A 374 -11.55 2.53 9.97
C ILE A 374 -11.71 1.04 9.66
N VAL A 375 -12.02 0.64 8.42
CA VAL A 375 -12.08 -0.77 8.00
C VAL A 375 -10.74 -1.48 8.22
N GLY A 376 -9.62 -0.84 7.93
CA GLY A 376 -8.29 -1.37 8.26
C GLY A 376 -8.09 -1.51 9.78
N ASN A 377 -8.52 -0.53 10.56
CA ASN A 377 -8.44 -0.58 12.03
C ASN A 377 -9.37 -1.64 12.66
N LEU A 378 -10.45 -2.05 11.97
CA LEU A 378 -11.30 -3.15 12.43
C LEU A 378 -10.56 -4.50 12.51
N SER A 379 -9.41 -4.65 11.85
CA SER A 379 -8.51 -5.81 12.02
C SER A 379 -7.98 -5.97 13.45
N PHE A 380 -8.04 -4.91 14.27
CA PHE A 380 -7.76 -5.00 15.69
C PHE A 380 -8.69 -6.00 16.38
N TYR A 381 -9.98 -5.97 16.06
CA TYR A 381 -10.98 -6.82 16.72
C TYR A 381 -10.87 -8.27 16.32
N SER A 382 -10.45 -8.57 15.09
CA SER A 382 -10.27 -9.95 14.66
C SER A 382 -9.16 -10.64 15.42
N LYS A 383 -8.11 -9.87 15.76
CA LYS A 383 -7.13 -10.28 16.75
C LYS A 383 -7.91 -10.54 18.01
N PHE A 384 -8.50 -9.51 18.66
CA PHE A 384 -9.11 -9.43 20.02
C PHE A 384 -10.49 -10.07 20.29
N TYR A 385 -11.05 -10.81 19.33
CA TYR A 385 -12.46 -11.18 19.32
C TYR A 385 -12.91 -12.06 20.50
N ASP A 386 -12.10 -13.01 20.96
CA ASP A 386 -12.51 -13.93 22.03
C ASP A 386 -12.40 -13.31 23.44
N LEU A 387 -12.04 -12.03 23.56
CA LEU A 387 -12.06 -11.32 24.84
C LEU A 387 -13.48 -10.83 25.16
N VAL A 388 -13.91 -11.04 26.41
CA VAL A 388 -15.21 -10.60 26.91
C VAL A 388 -15.44 -9.11 26.59
N GLY A 389 -16.58 -8.78 26.00
CA GLY A 389 -16.97 -7.42 25.65
C GLY A 389 -16.42 -6.91 24.31
N VAL A 390 -15.45 -7.59 23.69
CA VAL A 390 -14.87 -7.16 22.40
C VAL A 390 -15.84 -7.39 21.22
N PRO A 391 -16.60 -8.50 21.12
CA PRO A 391 -17.61 -8.67 20.07
C PRO A 391 -18.68 -7.58 20.05
N GLU A 392 -19.17 -7.16 21.23
CA GLU A 392 -20.18 -6.10 21.35
C GLU A 392 -19.63 -4.74 20.94
N ARG A 393 -18.38 -4.43 21.34
CA ARG A 393 -17.67 -3.21 20.94
C ARG A 393 -17.40 -3.19 19.43
N PHE A 394 -16.97 -4.31 18.87
CA PHE A 394 -16.81 -4.48 17.42
C PHE A 394 -18.10 -4.15 16.69
N LYS A 395 -19.22 -4.78 17.10
CA LYS A 395 -20.52 -4.55 16.48
C LYS A 395 -20.93 -3.08 16.54
N ALA A 396 -20.82 -2.45 17.71
CA ALA A 396 -21.15 -1.03 17.89
C ALA A 396 -20.30 -0.11 17.00
N LEU A 397 -18.98 -0.35 16.93
CA LEU A 397 -18.08 0.45 16.10
C LEU A 397 -18.31 0.20 14.61
N LYS A 398 -18.48 -1.07 14.18
CA LYS A 398 -18.79 -1.44 12.80
C LYS A 398 -20.09 -0.78 12.35
N ASP A 399 -21.15 -0.89 13.14
CA ASP A 399 -22.46 -0.31 12.82
C ASP A 399 -22.34 1.22 12.70
N ALA A 400 -21.65 1.88 13.65
CA ALA A 400 -21.41 3.32 13.57
C ALA A 400 -20.60 3.72 12.32
N ALA A 401 -19.51 3.00 12.02
CA ALA A 401 -18.62 3.28 10.90
C ALA A 401 -19.27 3.02 9.54
N LEU A 402 -20.19 2.06 9.43
CA LEU A 402 -20.75 1.65 8.15
C LEU A 402 -22.14 2.22 7.87
N THR A 403 -22.85 2.77 8.87
CA THR A 403 -24.23 3.25 8.68
C THR A 403 -24.40 4.77 8.86
N GLN A 404 -23.48 5.44 9.56
CA GLN A 404 -23.60 6.87 9.81
C GLN A 404 -23.04 7.71 8.66
N ASP A 405 -23.45 8.98 8.61
CA ASP A 405 -22.93 9.94 7.65
C ASP A 405 -21.49 10.36 7.99
N LEU A 406 -20.55 9.72 7.31
CA LEU A 406 -19.12 9.97 7.45
C LEU A 406 -18.66 11.26 6.76
N THR A 407 -19.52 12.01 6.06
CA THR A 407 -19.18 13.36 5.57
C THR A 407 -19.08 14.36 6.74
N ASN A 408 -19.76 14.07 7.86
CA ASN A 408 -19.71 14.86 9.08
C ASN A 408 -18.44 14.59 9.91
N ALA A 409 -17.63 15.62 10.15
CA ALA A 409 -16.39 15.51 10.92
C ALA A 409 -16.61 15.05 12.37
N GLY A 410 -17.68 15.52 13.03
CA GLY A 410 -18.00 15.12 14.40
C GLY A 410 -18.38 13.65 14.53
N VAL A 411 -18.98 13.06 13.49
CA VAL A 411 -19.25 11.61 13.41
C VAL A 411 -17.94 10.83 13.30
N ARG A 412 -17.04 11.24 12.38
CA ARG A 412 -15.72 10.61 12.24
C ARG A 412 -14.90 10.65 13.53
N ASP A 413 -14.91 11.79 14.23
CA ASP A 413 -14.20 11.94 15.48
C ASP A 413 -14.78 11.05 16.59
N LYS A 414 -16.11 10.96 16.71
CA LYS A 414 -16.77 10.03 17.65
C LYS A 414 -16.38 8.57 17.40
N ILE A 415 -16.37 8.14 16.13
CA ILE A 415 -15.96 6.78 15.76
C ILE A 415 -14.49 6.53 16.11
N ARG A 416 -13.59 7.50 15.83
CA ARG A 416 -12.17 7.40 16.21
C ARG A 416 -12.02 7.29 17.73
N PHE A 417 -12.69 8.16 18.50
CA PHE A 417 -12.63 8.13 19.97
C PHE A 417 -13.17 6.81 20.54
N GLN A 418 -14.24 6.26 19.96
CA GLN A 418 -14.76 4.95 20.33
C GLN A 418 -13.70 3.86 20.09
N PHE A 419 -13.08 3.84 18.90
CA PHE A 419 -12.01 2.89 18.60
C PHE A 419 -10.82 3.01 19.58
N GLU A 420 -10.36 4.23 19.88
CA GLU A 420 -9.30 4.44 20.88
C GLU A 420 -9.69 3.92 22.26
N ALA A 421 -10.94 4.11 22.68
CA ALA A 421 -11.46 3.58 23.93
C ALA A 421 -11.46 2.04 23.95
N ASP A 422 -11.77 1.41 22.82
CA ASP A 422 -11.77 -0.04 22.66
C ASP A 422 -10.34 -0.62 22.68
N VAL A 423 -9.37 0.08 22.08
CA VAL A 423 -7.94 -0.25 22.21
C VAL A 423 -7.49 -0.14 23.67
N ARG A 424 -7.86 0.94 24.37
CA ARG A 424 -7.54 1.12 25.79
C ARG A 424 -8.19 0.08 26.69
N TYR A 425 -9.38 -0.41 26.34
CA TYR A 425 -10.02 -1.53 27.02
C TYR A 425 -9.13 -2.78 26.97
N VAL A 426 -8.71 -3.21 25.78
CA VAL A 426 -7.80 -4.37 25.62
C VAL A 426 -6.45 -4.16 26.31
N TRP A 427 -5.90 -2.95 26.26
CA TRP A 427 -4.69 -2.58 27.02
C TRP A 427 -4.89 -2.71 28.52
N SER A 428 -6.00 -2.22 29.07
CA SER A 428 -6.32 -2.31 30.50
C SER A 428 -6.50 -3.74 31.00
N MET A 429 -6.80 -4.68 30.09
CA MET A 429 -6.88 -6.12 30.36
C MET A 429 -5.51 -6.80 30.39
N GLY A 430 -4.43 -6.09 30.04
CA GLY A 430 -3.06 -6.60 30.01
C GLY A 430 -2.74 -7.42 28.76
N CYS A 431 -3.56 -7.33 27.71
CA CYS A 431 -3.41 -8.12 26.48
C CYS A 431 -2.40 -7.50 25.51
N ILE A 432 -2.18 -6.18 25.58
CA ILE A 432 -1.20 -5.47 24.74
C ILE A 432 -0.36 -4.53 25.59
N SER A 433 0.86 -4.22 25.13
CA SER A 433 1.74 -3.25 25.80
C SER A 433 1.28 -1.81 25.57
N THR A 434 1.82 -0.86 26.35
CA THR A 434 1.59 0.58 26.18
C THR A 434 1.95 1.06 24.76
N VAL A 435 3.06 0.56 24.20
CA VAL A 435 3.49 0.91 22.83
C VAL A 435 2.55 0.33 21.78
N ALA A 436 2.12 -0.92 21.96
CA ALA A 436 1.17 -1.55 21.05
C ALA A 436 -0.16 -0.81 21.05
N ALA A 437 -0.66 -0.41 22.23
CA ALA A 437 -1.86 0.40 22.37
C ALA A 437 -1.71 1.76 21.66
N ALA A 438 -0.62 2.49 21.90
CA ALA A 438 -0.36 3.79 21.26
C ALA A 438 -0.26 3.69 19.73
N ASN A 439 0.36 2.63 19.20
CA ASN A 439 0.41 2.37 17.78
C ASN A 439 -0.97 2.02 17.22
N CYS A 440 -1.75 1.15 17.88
CA CYS A 440 -3.09 0.77 17.44
C CYS A 440 -4.05 1.97 17.44
N CYS A 441 -4.01 2.83 18.46
CA CYS A 441 -4.80 4.07 18.48
C CYS A 441 -4.47 4.99 17.30
N SER A 442 -3.23 4.95 16.80
CA SER A 442 -2.83 5.72 15.62
C SER A 442 -3.31 5.04 14.34
N LEU A 443 -2.88 3.79 14.15
CA LEU A 443 -3.14 2.96 12.98
C LEU A 443 -2.77 1.50 13.29
N THR A 444 -3.75 0.60 13.28
CA THR A 444 -3.52 -0.83 13.44
C THR A 444 -2.88 -1.42 12.18
N SER A 445 -1.72 -2.07 12.36
CA SER A 445 -1.07 -2.86 11.33
C SER A 445 -1.83 -4.17 11.11
N ILE A 446 -2.38 -4.37 9.90
CA ILE A 446 -3.13 -5.59 9.56
C ILE A 446 -2.24 -6.85 9.59
N PHE A 447 -0.97 -6.73 9.17
CA PHE A 447 0.08 -7.74 9.33
C PHE A 447 1.25 -7.17 10.16
N PRO A 448 2.06 -8.00 10.84
CA PRO A 448 3.24 -7.53 11.55
C PRO A 448 4.24 -6.86 10.58
N PRO A 449 4.84 -5.70 10.92
CA PRO A 449 5.80 -5.05 10.03
C PRO A 449 7.05 -5.93 9.89
N PHE A 450 7.39 -6.28 8.64
CA PHE A 450 8.63 -6.97 8.30
C PHE A 450 9.72 -5.99 7.88
N TYR A 451 10.93 -6.14 8.43
CA TYR A 451 12.07 -5.28 8.15
C TYR A 451 13.02 -5.97 7.17
N ILE A 452 13.16 -5.40 5.98
CA ILE A 452 14.12 -5.86 4.98
C ILE A 452 15.49 -5.27 5.34
N LYS A 453 16.52 -6.12 5.33
CA LYS A 453 17.92 -5.66 5.35
C LYS A 453 18.44 -5.63 3.94
N TYR A 454 18.42 -4.46 3.31
CA TYR A 454 19.05 -4.26 2.01
C TYR A 454 20.54 -4.59 2.11
N GLY A 455 20.95 -5.69 1.49
CA GLY A 455 22.35 -6.07 1.41
C GLY A 455 22.70 -7.51 1.76
N TYR A 456 21.76 -8.31 2.25
CA TYR A 456 22.01 -9.72 2.57
C TYR A 456 22.12 -10.58 1.31
N ASP A 457 21.37 -10.22 0.26
CA ASP A 457 21.29 -10.95 -1.02
C ASP A 457 21.95 -10.18 -2.19
N LYS A 458 22.97 -9.34 -1.94
CA LYS A 458 23.62 -8.54 -3.01
C LYS A 458 24.24 -9.37 -4.15
N TRP A 459 24.38 -10.67 -3.93
CA TRP A 459 24.99 -11.62 -4.85
C TRP A 459 23.97 -12.30 -5.74
N LYS A 460 22.67 -12.18 -5.45
CA LYS A 460 21.61 -12.77 -6.25
C LYS A 460 20.97 -11.71 -7.14
N SER A 461 20.63 -12.11 -8.34
CA SER A 461 19.77 -11.38 -9.27
C SER A 461 18.30 -11.53 -8.88
N THR A 462 17.45 -10.69 -9.45
CA THR A 462 15.98 -10.83 -9.30
C THR A 462 15.50 -12.20 -9.77
N ALA A 463 15.99 -12.67 -10.92
CA ALA A 463 15.64 -13.98 -11.48
C ALA A 463 15.97 -15.15 -10.54
N GLU A 464 17.12 -15.10 -9.86
CA GLU A 464 17.52 -16.12 -8.88
C GLU A 464 16.60 -16.12 -7.66
N ILE A 465 16.22 -14.94 -7.15
CA ILE A 465 15.30 -14.82 -6.00
C ILE A 465 13.90 -15.34 -6.35
N VAL A 466 13.41 -15.02 -7.55
CA VAL A 466 12.11 -15.49 -8.05
C VAL A 466 12.11 -17.00 -8.12
N LYS A 467 13.16 -17.61 -8.66
CA LYS A 467 13.31 -19.06 -8.70
C LYS A 467 13.38 -19.67 -7.31
N ASP A 468 14.10 -19.07 -6.37
CA ASP A 468 14.23 -19.57 -5.00
C ASP A 468 12.92 -19.50 -4.21
N LEU A 469 12.09 -18.49 -4.46
CA LEU A 469 10.85 -18.24 -3.72
C LEU A 469 9.62 -18.91 -4.35
N TYR A 470 9.59 -19.06 -5.67
CA TYR A 470 8.39 -19.45 -6.42
C TYR A 470 8.61 -20.57 -7.46
N GLY A 471 9.85 -21.04 -7.64
CA GLY A 471 10.25 -22.02 -8.65
C GLY A 471 10.29 -23.47 -8.18
#